data_AF-A5F9N4-F1
#
_entry.id   AF-A5F9N4-F1
#
_cell.length_a   1.000
_cell.length_b   1.000
_cell.length_c   1.000
_cell.angle_alpha   90.00
_cell.angle_beta   90.00
_cell.angle_gamma   90.00
#
_symmetry.space_group_name_H-M   'P 1'
#
loop_
_entity.id
_entity.type
_entity.pdbx_description
1 polymer ?
#
loop_
_entity_poly.entity_id
_entity_poly.type
_entity_poly.pdbx_seq_one_letter_code
_entity_poly.pdbx_strand_id
1 'polypeptide(L)' 'MDKYWYDYSSGSKEFKLAIKKAPLYQLRSLLGVFGKKQKQGEKVSDKIVAIRKEMVRRKK' A
#
# COMPACT_ATOMS: atom_id res chain seq x y z
N MET A 1 -17.38 8.31 6.83
CA MET A 1 -16.53 7.13 6.55
C MET A 1 -15.11 7.49 6.92
N ASP A 2 -14.51 6.76 7.86
CA ASP A 2 -13.09 6.93 8.15
C ASP A 2 -12.27 6.51 6.93
N LYS A 3 -11.43 7.42 6.45
CA LYS A 3 -10.55 7.18 5.33
C LYS A 3 -9.40 6.31 5.82
N TYR A 4 -9.21 5.13 5.24
CA TYR A 4 -8.07 4.30 5.61
C TYR A 4 -6.77 4.97 5.16
N TRP A 5 -5.68 4.73 5.88
CA TRP A 5 -4.38 5.31 5.53
C TRP A 5 -3.91 4.95 4.11
N TYR A 6 -4.37 3.82 3.58
CA TYR A 6 -4.06 3.35 2.23
C TYR A 6 -4.95 3.96 1.14
N ASP A 7 -5.97 4.75 1.50
CA ASP A 7 -6.78 5.54 0.57
C ASP A 7 -6.11 6.87 0.22
N TYR A 8 -5.17 7.33 1.05
CA TYR A 8 -4.34 8.49 0.75
C TYR A 8 -3.41 8.22 -0.45
N SER A 9 -2.88 9.30 -1.04
CA SER A 9 -1.86 9.21 -2.07
C SER A 9 -0.60 8.52 -1.53
N SER A 10 0.10 7.75 -2.36
CA SER A 10 1.37 7.11 -2.01
C SER A 10 2.44 8.11 -1.56
N GLY A 11 2.33 9.37 -2.01
CA GLY A 11 3.21 10.47 -1.63
C GLY A 11 2.90 11.11 -0.27
N SER A 12 1.71 10.85 0.30
CA SER A 12 1.24 11.54 1.51
C SER A 12 2.01 11.10 2.76
N LYS A 13 2.02 11.98 3.77
CA LYS A 13 2.67 11.71 5.06
C LYS A 13 1.99 10.55 5.77
N GLU A 14 0.66 10.49 5.74
CA GLU A 14 -0.18 9.45 6.31
C GLU A 14 0.19 8.08 5.73
N PHE A 15 0.26 7.98 4.40
CA PHE A 15 0.59 6.73 3.72
C PHE A 15 2.01 6.28 4.06
N LYS A 16 3.00 7.19 3.97
CA LYS A 16 4.42 6.89 4.23
C LYS A 16 4.70 6.50 5.69
N LEU A 17 3.98 7.08 6.64
CA LEU A 17 4.11 6.71 8.06
C LEU A 17 3.40 5.39 8.34
N ALA A 18 2.19 5.21 7.83
CA ALA A 18 1.40 4.02 8.09
C ALA A 18 2.01 2.78 7.43
N ILE A 19 2.53 2.86 6.20
CA ILE A 19 3.14 1.71 5.51
C ILE A 19 4.33 1.13 6.28
N LYS A 20 5.09 1.97 7.01
CA LYS A 20 6.22 1.54 7.85
C LYS A 20 5.78 0.87 9.14
N LYS A 21 4.61 1.25 9.68
CA LYS A 21 4.03 0.70 10.91
C LYS A 21 3.11 -0.49 10.66
N ALA A 22 2.55 -0.60 9.46
CA ALA A 22 1.60 -1.64 9.09
C ALA A 22 2.24 -3.04 9.20
N PRO A 23 1.55 -4.05 9.76
CA PRO A 23 2.06 -5.40 9.83
C PRO A 23 2.16 -6.07 8.44
N LEU A 24 3.06 -7.06 8.32
CA LEU A 24 3.33 -7.73 7.04
C LEU A 24 2.09 -8.39 6.41
N TYR A 25 1.19 -8.94 7.22
CA TYR A 25 -0.05 -9.53 6.71
C TYR A 25 -0.95 -8.47 6.04
N GLN A 26 -1.03 -7.27 6.62
CA GLN A 26 -1.81 -6.17 6.04
C GLN A 26 -1.21 -5.71 4.71
N LEU A 27 0.12 -5.60 4.63
CA LEU A 27 0.82 -5.28 3.38
C LEU A 27 0.54 -6.31 2.28
N ARG A 28 0.57 -7.61 2.61
CA ARG A 28 0.22 -8.70 1.67
C ARG A 28 -1.23 -8.60 1.20
N SER A 29 -2.18 -8.40 2.11
CA SER A 29 -3.60 -8.23 1.74
C SER A 29 -3.81 -7.02 0.84
N LEU A 30 -3.15 -5.89 1.13
CA LEU A 30 -3.25 -4.68 0.31
C LEU A 30 -2.68 -4.86 -1.09
N LEU A 31 -1.64 -5.68 -1.28
CA LEU A 31 -1.19 -6.05 -2.63
C LEU A 31 -2.27 -6.77 -3.43
N GLY A 32 -3.03 -7.67 -2.80
CA GLY A 32 -4.16 -8.34 -3.44
C GLY A 32 -5.28 -7.36 -3.82
N VAL A 33 -5.65 -6.48 -2.89
CA VAL A 33 -6.68 -5.44 -3.12
C VAL A 33 -6.27 -4.50 -4.25
N PHE A 34 -5.06 -3.94 -4.19
CA PHE A 34 -4.59 -3.03 -5.23
C PHE A 34 -4.35 -3.75 -6.57
N GLY A 35 -3.95 -5.02 -6.55
CA GLY A 35 -3.88 -5.83 -7.77
C GLY A 35 -5.23 -5.97 -8.46
N LYS A 36 -6.33 -6.18 -7.71
CA LYS A 36 -7.69 -6.20 -8.27
C LYS A 36 -8.09 -4.82 -8.82
N LYS A 37 -7.85 -3.75 -8.06
CA LYS A 37 -8.15 -2.37 -8.48
C LYS A 37 -7.38 -1.97 -9.74
N GLN A 38 -6.12 -2.36 -9.86
CA GLN A 38 -5.32 -2.14 -11.06
C GLN A 38 -5.95 -2.84 -12.28
N LYS A 39 -6.43 -4.08 -12.13
CA LYS A 39 -7.15 -4.80 -13.20
C LYS A 39 -8.47 -4.14 -13.57
N GLN A 40 -9.09 -3.42 -12.64
CA GLN A 40 -10.30 -2.62 -12.87
C GLN A 40 -9.99 -1.23 -13.49
N GLY A 41 -8.72 -0.93 -13.79
CA GLY A 41 -8.30 0.33 -14.40
C GLY A 41 -7.98 1.45 -13.42
N GLU A 42 -8.00 1.21 -12.10
CA GLU A 42 -7.59 2.21 -11.12
C GLU A 42 -6.08 2.47 -11.15
N LYS A 43 -5.68 3.74 -11.03
CA LYS A 43 -4.28 4.18 -10.95
C LYS A 43 -3.68 3.93 -9.56
N VAL A 44 -3.45 2.65 -9.22
CA VAL A 44 -2.91 2.21 -7.92
C VAL A 44 -1.50 1.59 -8.02
N SER A 45 -0.84 1.70 -9.17
CA SER A 45 0.52 1.19 -9.43
C SER A 45 1.53 1.68 -8.38
N ASP A 46 1.48 2.96 -8.04
CA ASP A 46 2.44 3.58 -7.12
C ASP A 46 2.30 3.01 -5.70
N LYS A 47 1.07 2.70 -5.29
CA LYS A 47 0.79 2.06 -3.99
C LYS A 47 1.33 0.63 -3.97
N ILE A 48 1.16 -0.12 -5.05
CA ILE A 48 1.73 -1.48 -5.20
C ILE A 48 3.26 -1.44 -5.11
N VAL A 49 3.90 -0.51 -5.83
CA VAL A 49 5.37 -0.35 -5.80
C VAL A 49 5.86 0.00 -4.39
N ALA A 50 5.20 0.94 -3.72
CA ALA A 50 5.56 1.34 -2.36
C ALA A 50 5.47 0.16 -1.37
N ILE A 51 4.40 -0.64 -1.45
CA ILE A 51 4.23 -1.82 -0.59
C ILE A 51 5.27 -2.89 -0.88
N ARG A 52 5.55 -3.19 -2.16
CA ARG A 52 6.61 -4.14 -2.52
C ARG A 52 7.97 -3.69 -1.98
N LYS A 53 8.30 -2.40 -2.12
CA LYS A 53 9.55 -1.82 -1.61
C LYS A 53 9.68 -1.97 -0.10
N GLU A 54 8.61 -1.65 0.65
CA GLU A 54 8.61 -1.79 2.11
C GLU A 54 8.72 -3.25 2.55
N MET A 55 8.05 -4.18 1.86
CA MET A 55 8.19 -5.61 2.14
C MET A 55 9.59 -6.14 1.89
N VAL A 56 10.25 -5.71 0.80
CA VAL A 56 11.65 -6.06 0.51
C VAL A 56 12.58 -5.48 1.58
N ARG A 57 12.36 -4.22 2.00
CA ARG A 57 13.15 -3.57 3.05
C ARG A 57 13.12 -4.34 4.37
N ARG A 58 12.00 -4.98 4.72
CA ARG A 58 11.85 -5.75 5.98
C ARG A 58 12.38 -7.18 5.93
N LYS A 59 12.66 -7.70 4.73
CA LYS A 59 13.28 -9.02 4.55
C LYS A 59 14.81 -8.98 4.67
N LYS A 60 15.38 -7.78 4.55
CA LYS A 60 16.81 -7.52 4.66
C LYS A 60 17.12 -7.03 6.07
#